data_AF-A0A838DFM7-F1
#
_entry.id   AF-A0A838DFM7-F1
#
_cell.length_a   1.000
_cell.length_b   1.000
_cell.length_c   1.000
_cell.angle_alpha   90.00
_cell.angle_beta   90.00
_cell.angle_gamma   90.00
#
_symmetry.space_group_name_H-M   'P 1'
#
loop_
_entity.id
_entity.type
_entity.pdbx_description
1 polymer ?
#
loop_
_entity_poly.entity_id
_entity_poly.type
_entity_poly.pdbx_seq_one_letter_code
_entity_poly.pdbx_strand_id
1 'polypeptide(L)' 'MLRYTDIEEAVRLARLHGMSTIEIVRALSGSVPYSEALKIARKAAPLLGLAVRAFMELRRNR' A
#
# COMPACT_ATOMS: atom_id res chain seq x y z
N MET A 1 6.92 21.23 10.18
CA MET A 1 5.96 20.94 9.08
C MET A 1 6.20 19.51 8.64
N LEU A 2 5.37 18.59 9.10
CA LEU A 2 5.53 17.15 8.86
C LEU A 2 5.33 16.88 7.37
N ARG A 3 6.41 16.50 6.66
CA ARG A 3 6.35 16.02 5.27
C ARG A 3 5.85 14.58 5.27
N TYR A 4 4.61 14.34 5.69
CA TYR A 4 4.00 13.05 5.42
C TYR A 4 3.64 13.03 3.94
N THR A 5 4.24 12.11 3.19
CA THR A 5 3.74 11.76 1.86
C THR A 5 2.37 11.11 2.07
N ASP A 6 1.35 11.42 1.28
CA ASP A 6 -0.04 10.93 1.46
C ASP A 6 -0.14 9.42 1.73
N ILE A 7 0.79 8.63 1.19
CA ILE A 7 0.88 7.18 1.36
C ILE A 7 1.32 6.75 2.76
N GLU A 8 2.27 7.46 3.38
CA GLU A 8 2.74 7.11 4.73
C GLU A 8 1.63 7.30 5.76
N GLU A 9 0.91 8.42 5.64
CA GLU A 9 -0.21 8.72 6.52
C GLU A 9 -1.37 7.75 6.28
N ALA A 10 -1.67 7.42 5.02
CA ALA A 10 -2.69 6.42 4.71
C ALA A 10 -2.35 5.04 5.31
N VAL A 11 -1.09 4.59 5.24
CA VAL A 11 -0.64 3.33 5.86
C VAL A 11 -0.76 3.40 7.38
N ARG A 12 -0.32 4.51 7.99
CA ARG A 12 -0.38 4.72 9.44
C ARG A 12 -1.82 4.68 9.95
N LEU A 13 -2.73 5.43 9.33
CA LEU A 13 -4.15 5.45 9.68
C LEU A 13 -4.79 4.07 9.51
N ALA A 14 -4.53 3.40 8.40
CA ALA A 14 -5.08 2.07 8.16
C ALA A 14 -4.63 1.05 9.23
N ARG A 15 -3.37 1.11 9.68
CA ARG A 15 -2.88 0.29 10.81
C ARG A 15 -3.58 0.63 12.12
N LEU A 16 -3.79 1.92 12.41
CA LEU A 16 -4.52 2.36 13.60
C LEU A 16 -5.97 1.87 13.60
N HIS A 17 -6.60 1.77 12.43
CA HIS A 17 -7.92 1.19 12.25
C HIS A 17 -7.93 -0.35 12.22
N GLY A 18 -6.80 -1.01 12.49
CA GLY A 18 -6.72 -2.47 12.57
C GLY A 18 -6.75 -3.18 11.21
N MET A 19 -6.57 -2.47 10.10
CA MET A 19 -6.55 -3.08 8.77
C MET A 19 -5.36 -4.03 8.63
N SER A 20 -5.62 -5.22 8.09
CA SER A 20 -4.61 -6.19 7.71
C SER A 20 -3.77 -5.68 6.54
N THR A 21 -2.56 -6.24 6.38
CA THR A 21 -1.66 -5.85 5.30
C THR A 21 -2.32 -6.01 3.92
N ILE A 22 -3.12 -7.06 3.69
CA ILE A 22 -3.80 -7.28 2.41
C ILE A 22 -4.90 -6.24 2.15
N GLU A 23 -5.66 -5.85 3.17
CA GLU A 23 -6.68 -4.80 3.06
C GLU A 23 -6.03 -3.45 2.73
N ILE A 24 -4.91 -3.12 3.35
CA ILE A 24 -4.15 -1.90 3.05
C ILE A 24 -3.66 -1.91 1.60
N VAL A 25 -3.05 -3.01 1.14
CA VAL A 25 -2.57 -3.15 -0.24
C VAL A 25 -3.72 -2.94 -1.24
N ARG A 26 -4.87 -3.58 -1.01
CA ARG A 26 -6.04 -3.50 -1.88
C ARG A 26 -6.68 -2.11 -1.86
N ALA A 27 -6.76 -1.46 -0.69
CA ALA A 27 -7.27 -0.10 -0.57
C ALA A 27 -6.39 0.92 -1.32
N LEU A 28 -5.06 0.77 -1.24
CA LEU A 28 -4.12 1.68 -1.90
C LEU A 28 -4.04 1.50 -3.41
N SER A 29 -4.21 0.27 -3.93
CA SER A 29 -3.81 -0.06 -5.31
C SER A 29 -4.83 -0.87 -6.14
N GLY A 30 -5.94 -1.28 -5.53
CA GLY A 30 -6.92 -2.18 -6.15
C GLY A 30 -7.70 -1.56 -7.31
N SER A 31 -7.91 -0.25 -7.28
CA SER A 31 -8.71 0.49 -8.28
C SER A 31 -7.90 1.13 -9.41
N VAL A 32 -6.56 1.10 -9.32
CA VAL A 32 -5.69 1.78 -10.28
C VAL A 32 -5.06 0.81 -11.29
N PRO A 33 -4.68 1.28 -12.50
CA PRO A 33 -3.94 0.48 -13.47
C PRO A 33 -2.63 -0.08 -12.91
N TYR A 34 -2.10 -1.15 -13.53
CA TYR A 34 -0.88 -1.82 -13.07
C TYR A 34 0.33 -0.88 -12.93
N SER A 35 0.50 0.04 -13.88
CA SER A 35 1.60 1.02 -13.88
C SER A 35 1.54 1.95 -12.67
N GLU A 36 0.36 2.45 -12.32
CA GLU A 36 0.15 3.28 -11.12
C GLU A 36 0.26 2.45 -9.84
N ALA A 37 -0.29 1.24 -9.82
CA ALA A 37 -0.13 0.32 -8.69
C ALA A 37 1.35 0.02 -8.41
N LEU A 38 2.18 -0.09 -9.44
CA LEU A 38 3.62 -0.31 -9.29
C LEU A 38 4.32 0.90 -8.66
N LYS A 39 3.92 2.14 -9.01
CA LYS A 39 4.44 3.36 -8.37
C LYS A 39 4.05 3.41 -6.89
N ILE A 40 2.81 3.05 -6.56
CA ILE A 40 2.33 2.95 -5.18
C ILE A 40 3.10 1.88 -4.41
N ALA A 41 3.27 0.69 -4.99
CA ALA A 41 3.98 -0.42 -4.38
C ALA A 41 5.43 -0.06 -4.02
N ARG A 42 6.15 0.68 -4.89
CA ARG A 42 7.53 1.14 -4.60
C ARG A 42 7.62 2.03 -3.36
N LYS A 43 6.56 2.75 -3.03
CA LYS A 43 6.49 3.64 -1.85
C LYS A 43 5.92 2.91 -0.63
N ALA A 44 4.84 2.16 -0.80
CA ALA A 44 4.08 1.55 0.29
C ALA A 44 4.64 0.20 0.77
N ALA A 45 5.25 -0.60 -0.11
CA ALA A 45 5.75 -1.92 0.28
C ALA A 45 6.79 -1.88 1.41
N PRO A 46 7.80 -0.97 1.40
CA PRO A 46 8.73 -0.83 2.52
C PRO A 46 8.04 -0.49 3.85
N LEU A 47 7.02 0.37 3.82
CA LEU A 47 6.24 0.77 5.00
C LEU A 47 5.42 -0.38 5.60
N LEU A 48 5.13 -1.40 4.78
CA LEU A 48 4.41 -2.61 5.19
C LEU A 48 5.34 -3.79 5.49
N GLY A 49 6.67 -3.61 5.40
CA GLY A 49 7.65 -4.68 5.57
C GLY A 49 7.60 -5.72 4.43
N LEU A 50 7.22 -5.31 3.22
CA LEU A 50 7.05 -6.17 2.06
C LEU A 50 8.05 -5.85 0.95
N ALA A 51 8.38 -6.87 0.16
CA ALA A 51 8.93 -6.65 -1.17
C ALA A 51 7.85 -6.10 -2.13
N VAL A 52 8.24 -5.27 -3.10
CA VAL A 52 7.33 -4.75 -4.14
C VAL A 52 6.61 -5.89 -4.89
N ARG A 53 7.30 -7.00 -5.14
CA ARG A 53 6.70 -8.20 -5.74
C ARG A 53 5.55 -8.76 -4.89
N ALA A 54 5.80 -8.95 -3.60
CA ALA A 54 4.80 -9.47 -2.66
C ALA A 54 3.59 -8.52 -2.55
N PHE A 55 3.82 -7.21 -2.54
CA PHE A 55 2.74 -6.22 -2.63
C PHE A 55 1.87 -6.43 -3.88
N MET A 56 2.50 -6.59 -5.05
CA MET A 56 1.78 -6.77 -6.31
C MET A 56 1.08 -8.14 -6.45
N GLU A 57 1.52 -9.15 -5.69
CA GLU A 57 0.84 -10.44 -5.54
C GLU A 57 -0.40 -10.30 -4.66
N LEU A 58 -0.29 -9.63 -3.50
CA LEU A 58 -1.42 -9.34 -2.60
C LEU A 58 -2.52 -8.50 -3.26
N ARG A 59 -2.14 -7.59 -4.19
CA ARG A 59 -3.09 -6.84 -5.02
C ARG A 59 -3.92 -7.75 -5.94
N ARG A 60 -3.32 -8.80 -6.50
CA ARG A 60 -3.90 -9.60 -7.59
C ARG A 60 -4.90 -10.64 -7.12
N ASN A 61 -4.75 -11.15 -5.90
CA ASN A 61 -5.71 -12.09 -5.36
C ASN A 61 -7.03 -11.35 -5.13
N ARG A 62 -8.06 -11.70 -5.89
CA ARG A 62 -9.46 -11.44 -5.55
C ARG A 62 -9.91 -12.58 -4.67
#